data_AF-A0A5C9CNK0-F1
#
_entry.id   AF-A0A5C9CNK0-F1
#
_cell.length_a   1.000
_cell.length_b   1.000
_cell.length_c   1.000
_cell.angle_alpha   90.00
_cell.angle_beta   90.00
_cell.angle_gamma   90.00
#
_symmetry.space_group_name_H-M   'P 1'
#
loop_
_entity.id
_entity.type
_entity.pdbx_description
1 polymer ?
#
loop_
_entity_poly.entity_id
_entity_poly.type
_entity_poly.pdbx_seq_one_letter_code
_entity_poly.pdbx_strand_id
1 'polypeptide(L)'
;MTTTPPNCCARPPRRTFLADFGMGFTGLALGAMLAEDGIARAGESSPRLVTPSPLHHAARAKSVIWIFLSGGYSHVETFDPKPALNQYAGMTFDKTPFENPLNSPLHKKRFRSVAAEEINVRDVYPSIYPMQVGWRKHGDSGIEMTDWWPHLAKQVDELCFVRNMWTTDNDHAAENQIHTGRHRLDEQQPSLGAWAHYGLRTLNENLPKFAVLGGPTRSDTRLSIDSLYLGPQHAGVPIALDPKNPLPFGQRQPNQSLEEQRREYDLINKLNALTAVEYPEDQELQGRIRAYELAFRMQAAVPEAIDFSRETEATQALYGLNADNTKLAGQRLLAARRLVERGVRFVQVFPSPYGVWDSHQKLKDNRFKT
;
A
#
# COMPACT_ATOMS: atom_id res chain seq x y z
N MET A 1 -69.26 41.58 -1.16
CA MET A 1 -69.04 40.12 -1.20
C MET A 1 -67.67 39.86 -0.61
N THR A 2 -67.63 39.02 0.42
CA THR A 2 -66.56 38.87 1.42
C THR A 2 -65.35 38.07 0.91
N THR A 3 -64.16 38.58 1.20
CA THR A 3 -62.85 37.91 1.09
C THR A 3 -62.65 36.93 2.24
N THR A 4 -62.15 35.72 1.97
CA THR A 4 -61.66 34.77 2.99
C THR A 4 -60.26 34.29 2.59
N PRO A 5 -59.26 34.27 3.50
CA PRO A 5 -57.92 33.76 3.20
C PRO A 5 -57.83 32.24 3.44
N PRO A 6 -56.92 31.51 2.77
CA PRO A 6 -56.64 30.12 3.15
C PRO A 6 -55.72 30.08 4.38
N ASN A 7 -56.16 29.33 5.38
CA ASN A 7 -55.46 29.07 6.64
C ASN A 7 -54.03 28.56 6.45
N CYS A 8 -53.06 29.32 6.96
CA CYS A 8 -51.76 28.80 7.36
C CYS A 8 -51.90 27.92 8.61
N CYS A 9 -51.11 26.84 8.67
CA CYS A 9 -50.81 26.02 9.86
C CYS A 9 -51.83 24.91 10.24
N ALA A 10 -51.87 23.83 9.45
CA ALA A 10 -52.20 22.50 10.00
C ALA A 10 -50.89 21.85 10.52
N ARG A 11 -50.75 21.72 11.85
CA ARG A 11 -49.65 20.93 12.45
C ARG A 11 -49.80 19.46 12.03
N PRO A 12 -48.76 18.80 11.50
CA PRO A 12 -48.85 17.39 11.18
C PRO A 12 -49.17 16.59 12.46
N PRO A 13 -50.05 15.56 12.39
CA PRO A 13 -50.44 14.82 13.57
C PRO A 13 -49.22 14.14 14.19
N ARG A 14 -49.15 14.13 15.53
CA ARG A 14 -48.04 13.55 16.33
C ARG A 14 -47.63 12.15 15.89
N ARG A 15 -48.57 11.36 15.36
CA ARG A 15 -48.31 10.01 14.81
C ARG A 15 -47.48 10.04 13.52
N THR A 16 -47.68 11.02 12.64
CA THR A 16 -46.88 11.18 11.42
C THR A 16 -45.48 11.67 11.76
N PHE A 17 -45.36 12.62 12.71
CA PHE A 17 -44.05 13.06 13.22
C PHE A 17 -43.25 11.92 13.86
N LEU A 18 -43.89 11.07 14.68
CA LEU A 18 -43.22 9.92 15.30
C LEU A 18 -42.93 8.78 14.30
N ALA A 19 -43.75 8.62 13.27
CA ALA A 19 -43.49 7.68 12.18
C ALA A 19 -42.30 8.13 11.32
N ASP A 20 -42.23 9.41 10.96
CA ASP A 20 -41.13 9.97 10.16
C ASP A 20 -39.80 10.01 10.95
N PHE A 21 -39.85 10.28 12.26
CA PHE A 21 -38.64 10.28 13.10
C PHE A 21 -38.18 8.86 13.51
N GLY A 22 -39.13 7.94 13.73
CA GLY A 22 -38.85 6.56 14.15
C GLY A 22 -38.47 5.61 13.01
N MET A 23 -39.04 5.82 11.81
CA MET A 23 -38.72 5.03 10.60
C MET A 23 -37.74 5.73 9.65
N GLY A 24 -37.51 7.05 9.79
CA GLY A 24 -36.55 7.78 8.97
C GLY A 24 -35.10 7.38 9.24
N PHE A 25 -34.73 7.18 10.51
CA PHE A 25 -33.34 6.82 10.87
C PHE A 25 -33.03 5.35 10.57
N THR A 26 -33.98 4.45 10.85
CA THR A 26 -33.87 3.02 10.50
C THR A 26 -33.98 2.80 9.00
N GLY A 27 -34.80 3.58 8.30
CA GLY A 27 -34.87 3.60 6.83
C GLY A 27 -33.61 4.16 6.16
N LEU A 28 -32.93 5.14 6.76
CA LEU A 28 -31.63 5.65 6.30
C LEU A 28 -30.52 4.61 6.51
N ALA A 29 -30.47 3.97 7.69
CA ALA A 29 -29.50 2.92 7.96
C ALA A 29 -29.72 1.69 7.06
N LEU A 30 -30.98 1.24 6.93
CA LEU A 30 -31.35 0.14 6.03
C LEU A 30 -31.13 0.53 4.56
N GLY A 31 -31.40 1.78 4.18
CA GLY A 31 -31.14 2.30 2.85
C GLY A 31 -29.65 2.40 2.52
N ALA A 32 -28.81 2.78 3.49
CA ALA A 32 -27.36 2.79 3.35
C ALA A 32 -26.80 1.36 3.19
N MET A 33 -27.26 0.42 4.01
CA MET A 33 -26.87 -1.00 3.90
C MET A 33 -27.36 -1.63 2.59
N LEU A 34 -28.62 -1.40 2.18
CA LEU A 34 -29.16 -1.90 0.92
C LEU A 34 -28.53 -1.22 -0.33
N ALA A 35 -28.03 0.00 -0.19
CA ALA A 35 -27.26 0.70 -1.23
C ALA A 35 -25.82 0.17 -1.32
N GLU A 36 -25.20 -0.21 -0.20
CA GLU A 36 -23.91 -0.91 -0.17
C GLU A 36 -24.02 -2.34 -0.74
N ASP A 37 -25.12 -3.04 -0.48
CA ASP A 37 -25.42 -4.37 -1.01
C ASP A 37 -25.93 -4.35 -2.47
N GLY A 38 -26.20 -3.17 -3.04
CA GLY A 38 -26.62 -3.00 -4.44
C GLY A 38 -28.06 -3.45 -4.75
N ILE A 39 -28.94 -3.56 -3.75
CA ILE A 39 -30.29 -4.14 -3.87
C ILE A 39 -31.36 -3.09 -4.22
N ALA A 40 -31.16 -1.81 -3.88
CA ALA A 40 -32.15 -0.77 -4.13
C ALA A 40 -32.05 -0.16 -5.54
N ARG A 41 -32.90 -0.61 -6.47
CA ARG A 41 -33.23 0.10 -7.72
C ARG A 41 -34.72 0.40 -7.79
N ALA A 42 -35.12 1.64 -7.50
CA ALA A 42 -36.35 2.25 -8.04
C ALA A 42 -36.40 3.77 -7.83
N GLY A 43 -36.65 4.50 -8.92
CA GLY A 43 -37.54 5.68 -8.98
C GLY A 43 -37.14 7.01 -8.33
N GLU A 44 -36.68 7.94 -9.18
CA GLU A 44 -36.82 9.40 -9.12
C GLU A 44 -36.29 10.24 -7.93
N SER A 45 -35.31 11.09 -8.29
CA SER A 45 -34.97 12.42 -7.75
C SER A 45 -35.02 12.66 -6.23
N SER A 46 -33.86 12.51 -5.59
CA SER A 46 -33.47 13.21 -4.37
C SER A 46 -31.94 13.40 -4.33
N PRO A 47 -31.42 14.43 -3.63
CA PRO A 47 -30.06 14.91 -3.82
C PRO A 47 -29.07 13.81 -3.46
N ARG A 48 -28.18 13.52 -4.41
CA ARG A 48 -27.22 12.41 -4.40
C ARG A 48 -26.37 12.44 -3.12
N LEU A 49 -26.77 11.67 -2.11
CA LEU A 49 -25.78 10.94 -1.31
C LEU A 49 -25.03 10.07 -2.32
N VAL A 50 -23.72 10.21 -2.38
CA VAL A 50 -22.86 9.53 -3.36
C VAL A 50 -23.03 8.02 -3.20
N THR A 51 -23.99 7.45 -3.93
CA THR A 51 -24.05 6.01 -4.16
C THR A 51 -22.68 5.63 -4.71
N PRO A 52 -21.98 4.65 -4.13
CA PRO A 52 -20.71 4.21 -4.67
C PRO A 52 -20.99 3.69 -6.10
N SER A 53 -20.67 4.49 -7.13
CA SER A 53 -20.86 4.08 -8.52
C SER A 53 -20.29 2.68 -8.68
N PRO A 54 -20.99 1.71 -9.31
CA PRO A 54 -20.42 0.38 -9.52
C PRO A 54 -19.01 0.52 -10.08
N LEU A 55 -18.08 -0.31 -9.59
CA LEU A 55 -16.71 -0.29 -10.09
C LEU A 55 -16.75 -0.25 -11.62
N HIS A 56 -15.94 0.61 -12.24
CA HIS A 56 -15.89 0.71 -13.71
C HIS A 56 -15.67 -0.67 -14.35
N HIS A 57 -14.92 -1.54 -13.66
CA HIS A 57 -14.76 -2.95 -13.99
C HIS A 57 -14.83 -3.82 -12.74
N ALA A 58 -15.36 -5.04 -12.88
CA ALA A 58 -15.29 -6.04 -11.81
C ALA A 58 -13.83 -6.41 -11.50
N ALA A 59 -13.44 -6.32 -10.24
CA ALA A 59 -12.10 -6.71 -9.80
C ALA A 59 -11.91 -8.22 -9.91
N ARG A 60 -10.86 -8.67 -10.62
CA ARG A 60 -10.51 -10.10 -10.71
C ARG A 60 -9.77 -10.61 -9.48
N ALA A 61 -8.90 -9.78 -8.90
CA ALA A 61 -8.21 -10.06 -7.64
C ALA A 61 -8.95 -9.38 -6.48
N LYS A 62 -9.05 -10.10 -5.35
CA LYS A 62 -9.65 -9.55 -4.12
C LYS A 62 -8.69 -8.60 -3.40
N SER A 63 -7.45 -9.06 -3.22
CA SER A 63 -6.38 -8.36 -2.52
C SER A 63 -5.02 -8.64 -3.16
N VAL A 64 -4.05 -7.76 -2.88
CA VAL A 64 -2.66 -7.83 -3.32
C VAL A 64 -1.74 -7.74 -2.10
N ILE A 65 -0.81 -8.68 -1.97
CA ILE A 65 0.36 -8.54 -1.09
C ILE A 65 1.56 -8.20 -1.99
N TRP A 66 2.04 -6.97 -1.88
CA TRP A 66 3.18 -6.48 -2.64
C TRP A 66 4.44 -6.57 -1.79
N ILE A 67 5.31 -7.54 -2.08
CA ILE A 67 6.59 -7.70 -1.39
C ILE A 67 7.64 -6.86 -2.12
N PHE A 68 8.19 -5.84 -1.46
CA PHE A 68 9.22 -4.99 -2.03
C PHE A 68 10.55 -5.17 -1.29
N LEU A 69 11.57 -5.64 -2.02
CA LEU A 69 12.92 -5.84 -1.51
C LEU A 69 13.74 -4.56 -1.73
N SER A 70 13.63 -3.61 -0.79
CA SER A 70 14.24 -2.28 -0.93
C SER A 70 15.78 -2.34 -0.95
N GLY A 71 16.38 -1.57 -1.86
CA GLY A 71 17.78 -1.67 -2.28
C GLY A 71 17.96 -2.38 -3.63
N GLY A 72 16.99 -3.22 -4.02
CA GLY A 72 17.02 -3.89 -5.32
C GLY A 72 17.90 -5.13 -5.30
N TYR A 73 17.26 -6.28 -5.06
CA TYR A 73 17.92 -7.56 -5.21
C TYR A 73 18.21 -7.82 -6.70
N SER A 74 19.40 -8.30 -7.02
CA SER A 74 19.86 -8.42 -8.40
C SER A 74 19.00 -9.38 -9.23
N HIS A 75 18.26 -8.84 -10.19
CA HIS A 75 17.38 -9.61 -11.08
C HIS A 75 18.17 -10.61 -11.97
N VAL A 76 19.36 -10.22 -12.41
CA VAL A 76 20.26 -11.07 -13.21
C VAL A 76 20.88 -12.21 -12.41
N GLU A 77 20.84 -12.13 -11.09
CA GLU A 77 21.35 -13.17 -10.19
C GLU A 77 20.22 -13.94 -9.49
N THR A 78 18.97 -13.66 -9.86
CA THR A 78 17.80 -14.30 -9.27
C THR A 78 16.98 -15.01 -10.31
N PHE A 79 16.26 -14.26 -11.13
CA PHE A 79 15.19 -14.79 -11.97
C PHE A 79 15.44 -14.58 -13.47
N ASP A 80 16.55 -13.95 -13.86
CA ASP A 80 16.86 -13.66 -15.27
C ASP A 80 18.37 -13.68 -15.55
N PRO A 81 19.04 -14.84 -15.37
CA PRO A 81 20.47 -14.94 -15.57
C PRO A 81 20.92 -14.47 -16.95
N LYS A 82 22.00 -13.68 -16.96
CA LYS A 82 22.61 -13.13 -18.19
C LYS A 82 24.04 -13.65 -18.33
N PRO A 83 24.25 -14.85 -18.93
CA PRO A 83 25.59 -15.45 -19.08
C PRO A 83 26.61 -14.54 -19.77
N ALA A 84 26.18 -13.63 -20.64
CA ALA A 84 27.04 -12.64 -21.28
C ALA A 84 27.78 -11.74 -20.27
N LEU A 85 27.21 -11.49 -19.08
CA LEU A 85 27.89 -10.72 -18.02
C LEU A 85 29.19 -11.39 -17.57
N ASN A 86 29.24 -12.73 -17.58
CA ASN A 86 30.46 -13.48 -17.26
C ASN A 86 31.49 -13.44 -18.39
N GLN A 87 31.02 -13.47 -19.65
CA GLN A 87 31.88 -13.42 -20.82
C GLN A 87 32.60 -12.07 -20.95
N TYR A 88 31.91 -10.97 -20.64
CA TYR A 88 32.44 -9.60 -20.76
C TYR A 88 32.83 -8.99 -19.42
N ALA A 89 33.00 -9.81 -18.38
CA ALA A 89 33.35 -9.36 -17.05
C ALA A 89 34.64 -8.52 -17.04
N GLY A 90 34.60 -7.37 -16.38
CA GLY A 90 35.72 -6.42 -16.30
C GLY A 90 35.91 -5.56 -17.56
N MET A 91 35.13 -5.78 -18.62
CA MET A 91 35.12 -4.93 -19.81
C MET A 91 34.12 -3.77 -19.64
N THR A 92 34.32 -2.70 -20.40
CA THR A 92 33.29 -1.66 -20.59
C THR A 92 32.37 -2.04 -21.75
N PHE A 93 31.16 -1.48 -21.80
CA PHE A 93 30.21 -1.75 -22.88
C PHE A 93 30.79 -1.47 -24.29
N ASP A 94 31.68 -0.48 -24.45
CA ASP A 94 32.34 -0.18 -25.73
C ASP A 94 33.22 -1.33 -26.27
N LYS A 95 33.58 -2.28 -25.41
CA LYS A 95 34.35 -3.48 -25.76
C LYS A 95 33.46 -4.72 -25.96
N THR A 96 32.14 -4.53 -26.01
CA THR A 96 31.16 -5.59 -26.21
C THR A 96 30.42 -5.38 -27.54
N PRO A 97 29.73 -6.39 -28.09
CA PRO A 97 28.89 -6.22 -29.28
C PRO A 97 27.55 -5.51 -28.97
N PHE A 98 27.28 -5.15 -27.71
CA PHE A 98 26.02 -4.53 -27.29
C PHE A 98 26.10 -3.01 -27.32
N GLU A 99 24.95 -2.37 -27.52
CA GLU A 99 24.86 -0.91 -27.42
C GLU A 99 25.23 -0.44 -26.00
N ASN A 100 26.07 0.59 -25.92
CA ASN A 100 26.47 1.16 -24.65
C ASN A 100 25.30 1.98 -24.06
N PRO A 101 24.72 1.57 -22.92
CA PRO A 101 23.57 2.26 -22.32
C PRO A 101 23.89 3.69 -21.88
N LEU A 102 25.16 4.00 -21.63
CA LEU A 102 25.61 5.36 -21.27
C LEU A 102 25.49 6.35 -22.42
N ASN A 103 25.49 5.85 -23.66
CA ASN A 103 25.32 6.68 -24.85
C ASN A 103 23.85 6.99 -25.14
N SER A 104 22.90 6.29 -24.49
CA SER A 104 21.47 6.49 -24.67
C SER A 104 21.06 7.95 -24.39
N PRO A 105 20.33 8.61 -25.30
CA PRO A 105 19.77 9.94 -25.04
C PRO A 105 18.90 9.98 -23.79
N LEU A 106 18.17 8.88 -23.52
CA LEU A 106 17.33 8.77 -22.35
C LEU A 106 18.16 8.71 -21.06
N HIS A 107 19.26 7.94 -21.07
CA HIS A 107 20.20 7.90 -19.94
C HIS A 107 20.76 9.30 -19.66
N LYS A 108 21.28 9.99 -20.68
CA LYS A 108 21.84 11.35 -20.53
C LYS A 108 20.83 12.36 -19.98
N LYS A 109 19.54 12.23 -20.36
CA LYS A 109 18.46 13.10 -19.88
C LYS A 109 18.06 12.81 -18.43
N ARG A 110 18.17 11.55 -17.98
CA ARG A 110 17.61 11.06 -16.71
C ARG A 110 18.65 10.85 -15.63
N PHE A 111 19.92 10.67 -16.01
CA PHE A 111 21.03 10.47 -15.09
C PHE A 111 21.16 11.64 -14.12
N ARG A 112 21.35 11.31 -12.84
CA ARG A 112 21.60 12.28 -11.78
C ARG A 112 22.83 11.86 -10.99
N SER A 113 23.80 12.76 -10.88
CA SER A 113 24.90 12.54 -9.93
C SER A 113 24.31 12.57 -8.52
N VAL A 114 24.57 11.52 -7.75
CA VAL A 114 24.22 11.47 -6.33
C VAL A 114 25.27 12.29 -5.60
N ALA A 115 24.85 13.30 -4.83
CA ALA A 115 25.75 14.00 -3.94
C ALA A 115 26.13 13.05 -2.79
N ALA A 116 27.33 12.47 -2.83
CA ALA A 116 27.89 11.81 -1.67
C ALA A 116 28.29 12.88 -0.63
N GLU A 117 28.12 12.57 0.66
CA GLU A 117 28.55 13.44 1.77
C GLU A 117 30.07 13.69 1.77
N GLU A 118 30.82 12.89 1.02
CA GLU A 118 32.20 13.14 0.65
C GLU A 118 32.27 13.64 -0.79
N ILE A 119 32.96 14.75 -1.00
CA ILE A 119 33.21 15.38 -2.30
C ILE A 119 33.88 14.37 -3.23
N ASN A 120 33.08 13.60 -3.96
CA ASN A 120 33.43 12.89 -5.18
C ASN A 120 32.12 12.58 -5.91
N VAL A 121 32.00 13.18 -7.09
CA VAL A 121 31.03 12.79 -8.11
C VAL A 121 31.11 11.27 -8.22
N ARG A 122 30.02 10.54 -7.92
CA ARG A 122 29.91 9.12 -8.27
C ARG A 122 29.88 9.06 -9.80
N ASP A 123 31.06 9.14 -10.41
CA ASP A 123 31.23 8.91 -11.83
C ASP A 123 30.72 7.51 -12.15
N VAL A 124 30.13 7.40 -13.33
CA VAL A 124 29.57 6.15 -13.84
C VAL A 124 30.59 5.03 -13.74
N TYR A 125 30.25 3.92 -13.07
CA TYR A 125 31.04 2.68 -13.11
C TYR A 125 30.77 1.98 -14.45
N PRO A 126 31.67 2.06 -15.45
CA PRO A 126 31.35 1.60 -16.80
C PRO A 126 31.68 0.12 -17.02
N SER A 127 32.26 -0.53 -16.00
CA SER A 127 32.72 -1.91 -16.07
C SER A 127 31.58 -2.88 -15.77
N ILE A 128 31.47 -3.92 -16.60
CA ILE A 128 30.50 -4.99 -16.45
C ILE A 128 30.99 -5.93 -15.34
N TYR A 129 30.16 -6.16 -14.33
CA TYR A 129 30.43 -7.13 -13.28
C TYR A 129 29.95 -8.53 -13.68
N PRO A 130 30.71 -9.59 -13.37
CA PRO A 130 30.24 -10.96 -13.56
C PRO A 130 29.10 -11.26 -12.59
N MET A 131 28.25 -12.23 -12.94
CA MET A 131 27.30 -12.80 -11.99
C MET A 131 28.07 -13.51 -10.87
N GLN A 132 27.64 -13.32 -9.63
CA GLN A 132 28.31 -13.90 -8.47
C GLN A 132 27.69 -15.24 -8.02
N VAL A 133 26.51 -15.59 -8.51
CA VAL A 133 25.77 -16.79 -8.08
C VAL A 133 25.46 -17.70 -9.26
N GLY A 134 25.37 -19.01 -8.96
CA GLY A 134 24.93 -20.00 -9.93
C GLY A 134 23.41 -20.03 -10.08
N TRP A 135 22.96 -20.61 -11.18
CA TRP A 135 21.54 -20.77 -11.52
C TRP A 135 21.31 -22.12 -12.21
N ARG A 136 20.07 -22.61 -12.17
CA ARG A 136 19.63 -23.84 -12.85
C ARG A 136 18.23 -23.65 -13.41
N LYS A 137 17.87 -24.50 -14.36
CA LYS A 137 16.49 -24.61 -14.84
C LYS A 137 15.64 -25.35 -13.80
N HIS A 138 14.47 -24.81 -13.53
CA HIS A 138 13.51 -25.37 -12.58
C HIS A 138 12.15 -25.54 -13.24
N GLY A 139 11.37 -26.49 -12.72
CA GLY A 139 10.01 -26.76 -13.16
C GLY A 139 9.91 -27.27 -14.60
N ASP A 140 8.67 -27.46 -15.04
CA ASP A 140 8.35 -27.83 -16.42
C ASP A 140 8.51 -26.63 -17.38
N SER A 141 8.35 -25.41 -16.86
CA SER A 141 8.60 -24.17 -17.58
C SER A 141 10.08 -23.98 -17.95
N GLY A 142 10.99 -24.70 -17.29
CA GLY A 142 12.43 -24.62 -17.53
C GLY A 142 13.02 -23.24 -17.21
N ILE A 143 12.36 -22.45 -16.37
CA ILE A 143 12.81 -21.12 -15.98
C ILE A 143 14.13 -21.23 -15.21
N GLU A 144 15.11 -20.44 -15.66
CA GLU A 144 16.42 -20.34 -15.03
C GLU A 144 16.34 -19.42 -13.81
N MET A 145 16.65 -19.97 -12.64
CA MET A 145 16.65 -19.25 -11.36
C MET A 145 17.85 -19.65 -10.51
N THR A 146 18.25 -18.75 -9.61
CA THR A 146 19.32 -18.97 -8.64
C THR A 146 19.09 -20.18 -7.72
N ASP A 147 20.20 -20.85 -7.40
CA ASP A 147 20.23 -21.96 -6.42
C ASP A 147 19.95 -21.48 -4.98
N TRP A 148 19.88 -20.17 -4.73
CA TRP A 148 19.67 -19.60 -3.39
C TRP A 148 18.22 -19.60 -2.92
N TRP A 149 17.27 -19.87 -3.81
CA TRP A 149 15.84 -19.90 -3.47
C TRP A 149 15.25 -21.30 -3.62
N PRO A 150 15.75 -22.31 -2.87
CA PRO A 150 15.38 -23.71 -3.09
C PRO A 150 13.91 -24.00 -2.81
N HIS A 151 13.26 -23.21 -1.96
CA HIS A 151 11.82 -23.34 -1.70
C HIS A 151 10.97 -22.69 -2.80
N LEU A 152 11.36 -21.50 -3.26
CA LEU A 152 10.67 -20.81 -4.35
C LEU A 152 10.82 -21.56 -5.69
N ALA A 153 11.97 -22.20 -5.90
CA ALA A 153 12.25 -23.03 -7.08
C ALA A 153 11.26 -24.18 -7.27
N LYS A 154 10.70 -24.70 -6.18
CA LYS A 154 9.66 -25.74 -6.23
C LYS A 154 8.31 -25.22 -6.71
N GLN A 155 8.13 -23.90 -6.81
CA GLN A 155 6.88 -23.25 -7.16
C GLN A 155 6.99 -22.48 -8.48
N VAL A 156 8.09 -22.63 -9.22
CA VAL A 156 8.42 -21.78 -10.38
C VAL A 156 7.35 -21.80 -11.47
N ASP A 157 6.68 -22.94 -11.66
CA ASP A 157 5.61 -23.09 -12.66
C ASP A 157 4.30 -22.37 -12.26
N GLU A 158 4.15 -22.01 -10.98
CA GLU A 158 3.04 -21.19 -10.45
C GLU A 158 3.36 -19.69 -10.47
N LEU A 159 4.57 -19.31 -10.88
CA LEU A 159 5.03 -17.93 -10.89
C LEU A 159 4.93 -17.31 -12.28
N CYS A 160 4.50 -16.05 -12.33
CA CYS A 160 4.60 -15.23 -13.53
C CYS A 160 5.80 -14.28 -13.41
N PHE A 161 6.69 -14.33 -14.40
CA PHE A 161 7.87 -13.47 -14.47
C PHE A 161 7.68 -12.35 -15.49
N VAL A 162 7.90 -11.11 -15.06
CA VAL A 162 7.88 -9.92 -15.93
C VAL A 162 9.31 -9.40 -16.08
N ARG A 163 10.01 -9.85 -17.13
CA ARG A 163 11.44 -9.55 -17.37
C ARG A 163 11.70 -8.33 -18.26
N ASN A 164 10.64 -7.71 -18.80
CA ASN A 164 10.73 -6.54 -19.67
C ASN A 164 10.53 -5.20 -18.94
N MET A 165 10.60 -5.20 -17.60
CA MET A 165 10.53 -3.99 -16.79
C MET A 165 11.94 -3.44 -16.54
N TRP A 166 12.07 -2.12 -16.61
CA TRP A 166 13.31 -1.39 -16.34
C TRP A 166 12.98 0.00 -15.81
N THR A 167 13.91 0.59 -15.06
CA THR A 167 13.81 1.95 -14.53
C THR A 167 14.81 2.87 -15.23
N THR A 168 14.52 4.16 -15.22
CA THR A 168 15.43 5.20 -15.74
C THR A 168 16.17 5.94 -14.65
N ASP A 169 15.71 5.82 -13.40
CA ASP A 169 16.39 6.40 -12.26
C ASP A 169 17.62 5.55 -11.92
N ASN A 170 18.74 6.22 -11.65
CA ASN A 170 20.05 5.59 -11.48
C ASN A 170 20.43 5.37 -10.01
N ASP A 171 19.51 5.64 -9.08
CA ASP A 171 19.73 5.48 -7.65
C ASP A 171 18.43 5.12 -6.91
N HIS A 172 18.39 5.26 -5.60
CA HIS A 172 17.31 4.90 -4.69
C HIS A 172 15.91 5.37 -5.10
N ALA A 173 15.78 6.47 -5.86
CA ALA A 173 14.49 6.93 -6.35
C ALA A 173 13.87 6.01 -7.44
N ALA A 174 14.61 5.01 -7.94
CA ALA A 174 14.07 3.91 -8.74
C ALA A 174 12.97 3.15 -7.98
N GLU A 175 13.05 3.07 -6.65
CA GLU A 175 11.96 2.54 -5.82
C GLU A 175 10.67 3.32 -6.07
N ASN A 176 10.70 4.65 -6.02
CA ASN A 176 9.52 5.46 -6.31
C ASN A 176 9.03 5.27 -7.74
N GLN A 177 9.94 5.12 -8.70
CA GLN A 177 9.57 4.89 -10.10
C GLN A 177 8.79 3.59 -10.28
N ILE A 178 9.16 2.52 -9.56
CA ILE A 178 8.41 1.25 -9.59
C ILE A 178 7.00 1.43 -9.00
N HIS A 179 6.88 2.22 -7.94
CA HIS A 179 5.58 2.40 -7.26
C HIS A 179 4.68 3.42 -7.95
N THR A 180 5.21 4.39 -8.68
CA THR A 180 4.44 5.52 -9.24
C THR A 180 4.44 5.57 -10.77
N GLY A 181 5.32 4.80 -11.41
CA GLY A 181 5.58 4.86 -12.85
C GLY A 181 6.35 6.11 -13.30
N ARG A 182 6.82 6.96 -12.38
CA ARG A 182 7.42 8.26 -12.67
C ARG A 182 8.88 8.35 -12.26
N HIS A 183 9.71 8.92 -13.13
CA HIS A 183 11.08 9.25 -12.78
C HIS A 183 11.11 10.38 -11.75
N ARG A 184 12.18 10.50 -10.95
CA ARG A 184 12.29 11.54 -9.92
C ARG A 184 12.21 12.99 -10.44
N LEU A 185 12.46 13.18 -11.73
CA LEU A 185 12.38 14.46 -12.44
C LEU A 185 11.02 14.71 -13.11
N ASP A 186 10.15 13.71 -13.14
CA ASP A 186 8.78 13.89 -13.62
C ASP A 186 7.89 14.46 -12.50
N GLU A 187 6.69 14.87 -12.87
CA GLU A 187 5.63 15.16 -11.92
C GLU A 187 5.42 13.99 -10.95
N GLN A 188 5.25 14.30 -9.66
CA GLN A 188 4.96 13.28 -8.67
C GLN A 188 3.55 12.73 -8.89
N GLN A 189 3.40 11.42 -8.76
CA GLN A 189 2.13 10.73 -8.96
C GLN A 189 1.84 9.81 -7.77
N PRO A 190 0.56 9.55 -7.47
CA PRO A 190 0.18 8.63 -6.41
C PRO A 190 0.79 7.24 -6.63
N SER A 191 1.14 6.59 -5.54
CA SER A 191 1.64 5.21 -5.55
C SER A 191 0.59 4.22 -6.05
N LEU A 192 1.06 3.07 -6.52
CA LEU A 192 0.23 1.97 -6.98
C LEU A 192 -0.76 1.52 -5.90
N GLY A 193 -0.33 1.46 -4.63
CA GLY A 193 -1.21 1.14 -3.52
C GLY A 193 -2.33 2.18 -3.32
N ALA A 194 -2.02 3.47 -3.49
CA ALA A 194 -3.01 4.54 -3.43
C ALA A 194 -4.03 4.45 -4.59
N TRP A 195 -3.56 4.20 -5.81
CA TRP A 195 -4.44 3.96 -6.97
C TRP A 195 -5.30 2.71 -6.81
N ALA A 196 -4.72 1.62 -6.31
CA ALA A 196 -5.45 0.39 -6.04
C ALA A 196 -6.58 0.63 -5.03
N HIS A 197 -6.31 1.37 -3.96
CA HIS A 197 -7.36 1.76 -3.02
C HIS A 197 -8.39 2.70 -3.67
N TYR A 198 -7.97 3.76 -4.36
CA TYR A 198 -8.88 4.70 -5.02
C TYR A 198 -9.84 4.00 -5.99
N GLY A 199 -9.31 3.14 -6.86
CA GLY A 199 -10.07 2.46 -7.91
C GLY A 199 -10.91 1.27 -7.41
N LEU A 200 -10.38 0.45 -6.50
CA LEU A 200 -11.03 -0.79 -6.06
C LEU A 200 -11.82 -0.63 -4.75
N ARG A 201 -11.71 0.51 -4.09
CA ARG A 201 -12.34 0.81 -2.80
C ARG A 201 -11.88 -0.19 -1.72
N THR A 202 -12.76 -0.52 -0.77
CA THR A 202 -12.44 -1.41 0.36
C THR A 202 -13.35 -2.62 0.39
N LEU A 203 -12.90 -3.68 1.08
CA LEU A 203 -13.71 -4.83 1.49
C LEU A 203 -13.93 -4.86 3.01
N ASN A 204 -13.46 -3.82 3.71
CA ASN A 204 -13.52 -3.69 5.16
C ASN A 204 -13.74 -2.23 5.57
N GLU A 205 -14.28 -2.00 6.76
CA GLU A 205 -14.53 -0.66 7.27
C GLU A 205 -13.60 -0.25 8.42
N ASN A 206 -12.88 -1.21 8.99
CA ASN A 206 -12.19 -1.04 10.27
C ASN A 206 -10.67 -1.02 10.15
N LEU A 207 -10.11 -1.38 9.00
CA LEU A 207 -8.69 -1.48 8.74
C LEU A 207 -8.25 -0.50 7.65
N PRO A 208 -6.94 -0.14 7.62
CA PRO A 208 -6.42 0.66 6.53
C PRO A 208 -6.58 -0.09 5.21
N LYS A 209 -6.96 0.65 4.18
CA LYS A 209 -7.30 0.08 2.87
C LYS A 209 -6.04 -0.18 2.03
N PHE A 210 -5.00 0.63 2.27
CA PHE A 210 -3.61 0.40 1.88
C PHE A 210 -2.74 0.34 3.15
N ALA A 211 -2.30 -0.86 3.51
CA ALA A 211 -1.47 -1.10 4.68
C ALA A 211 0.01 -1.26 4.29
N VAL A 212 0.91 -0.75 5.14
CA VAL A 212 2.36 -0.81 4.90
C VAL A 212 3.05 -1.45 6.10
N LEU A 213 3.82 -2.51 5.88
CA LEU A 213 4.58 -3.22 6.91
C LEU A 213 6.09 -3.01 6.68
N GLY A 214 6.78 -2.45 7.67
CA GLY A 214 8.18 -2.03 7.56
C GLY A 214 8.33 -0.63 6.95
N GLY A 215 7.71 -0.41 5.78
CA GLY A 215 7.63 0.88 5.08
C GLY A 215 8.95 1.41 4.53
N PRO A 216 8.91 2.45 3.67
CA PRO A 216 10.10 3.17 3.25
C PRO A 216 10.71 3.87 4.48
N THR A 217 11.94 3.52 4.83
CA THR A 217 12.65 4.11 5.99
C THR A 217 13.47 5.33 5.61
N ARG A 218 13.67 5.59 4.30
CA ARG A 218 14.38 6.77 3.81
C ARG A 218 13.39 7.85 3.39
N SER A 219 13.76 9.11 3.59
CA SER A 219 12.94 10.25 3.19
C SER A 219 12.77 10.34 1.67
N ASP A 220 13.79 9.97 0.90
CA ASP A 220 13.80 10.01 -0.56
C ASP A 220 12.98 8.89 -1.22
N THR A 221 12.55 7.86 -0.47
CA THR A 221 11.68 6.77 -0.94
C THR A 221 10.25 6.87 -0.40
N ARG A 222 9.93 7.90 0.39
CA ARG A 222 8.63 8.07 1.04
C ARG A 222 7.45 8.18 0.06
N LEU A 223 7.71 8.56 -1.20
CA LEU A 223 6.69 8.63 -2.26
C LEU A 223 6.16 7.25 -2.67
N SER A 224 6.87 6.15 -2.35
CA SER A 224 6.44 4.79 -2.68
C SER A 224 5.11 4.37 -2.03
N ILE A 225 4.66 5.12 -1.02
CA ILE A 225 3.40 4.87 -0.30
C ILE A 225 2.46 6.07 -0.29
N ASP A 226 2.77 7.14 -1.03
CA ASP A 226 1.98 8.38 -0.99
C ASP A 226 0.76 8.35 -1.91
N SER A 227 -0.24 9.16 -1.60
CA SER A 227 -1.47 9.33 -2.38
C SER A 227 -1.55 10.67 -3.11
N LEU A 228 -0.73 11.65 -2.72
CA LEU A 228 -0.71 12.99 -3.31
C LEU A 228 -2.13 13.55 -3.50
N TYR A 229 -2.46 14.00 -4.71
CA TYR A 229 -3.73 14.62 -5.06
C TYR A 229 -4.95 13.69 -4.99
N LEU A 230 -4.81 12.38 -4.75
CA LEU A 230 -5.96 11.51 -4.46
C LEU A 230 -6.54 11.81 -3.06
N GLY A 231 -5.75 12.43 -2.19
CA GLY A 231 -6.15 12.79 -0.83
C GLY A 231 -5.70 11.77 0.22
N PRO A 232 -5.54 12.21 1.48
CA PRO A 232 -4.86 11.47 2.54
C PRO A 232 -5.53 10.14 2.90
N GLN A 233 -6.83 9.99 2.64
CA GLN A 233 -7.53 8.73 2.86
C GLN A 233 -6.99 7.58 1.99
N HIS A 234 -6.26 7.88 0.90
CA HIS A 234 -5.65 6.87 0.02
C HIS A 234 -4.19 6.55 0.31
N ALA A 235 -3.55 7.26 1.24
CA ALA A 235 -2.14 7.05 1.56
C ALA A 235 -1.93 5.69 2.23
N GLY A 236 -0.74 5.12 2.04
CA GLY A 236 -0.33 3.92 2.76
C GLY A 236 -0.15 4.20 4.23
N VAL A 237 -0.78 3.38 5.08
CA VAL A 237 -0.69 3.51 6.54
C VAL A 237 0.36 2.55 7.08
N PRO A 238 1.49 3.04 7.62
CA PRO A 238 2.48 2.21 8.27
C PRO A 238 1.92 1.55 9.54
N ILE A 239 2.07 0.24 9.64
CA ILE A 239 1.68 -0.56 10.80
C ILE A 239 2.95 -1.14 11.43
N ALA A 240 3.16 -0.87 12.72
CA ALA A 240 4.21 -1.46 13.52
C ALA A 240 3.81 -2.87 13.98
N LEU A 241 4.79 -3.77 14.12
CA LEU A 241 4.59 -5.13 14.64
C LEU A 241 4.63 -5.16 16.18
N ASP A 242 3.90 -4.24 16.80
CA ASP A 242 3.68 -4.23 18.24
C ASP A 242 2.16 -4.20 18.48
N PRO A 243 1.53 -5.30 18.90
CA PRO A 243 0.09 -5.34 19.20
C PRO A 243 -0.35 -4.29 20.23
N LYS A 244 0.56 -3.83 21.10
CA LYS A 244 0.26 -2.77 22.07
C LYS A 244 0.32 -1.38 21.44
N ASN A 245 1.15 -1.20 20.39
CA ASN A 245 1.36 0.08 19.73
C ASN A 245 1.47 -0.05 18.19
N PRO A 246 0.42 -0.56 17.51
CA PRO A 246 0.53 -0.87 16.08
C PRO A 246 0.53 0.36 15.19
N LEU A 247 0.02 1.49 15.69
CA LEU A 247 -0.19 2.71 14.92
C LEU A 247 0.38 3.89 15.70
N PRO A 248 1.16 4.77 15.05
CA PRO A 248 1.58 6.02 15.67
C PRO A 248 0.36 6.81 16.13
N PHE A 249 0.35 7.25 17.39
CA PHE A 249 -0.74 8.03 18.00
C PHE A 249 -2.13 7.33 17.95
N GLY A 250 -2.17 6.02 17.75
CA GLY A 250 -3.40 5.22 17.70
C GLY A 250 -3.85 4.68 19.05
N GLN A 251 -3.22 5.10 20.15
CA GLN A 251 -3.61 4.67 21.50
C GLN A 251 -4.42 5.74 22.21
N ARG A 252 -5.42 5.29 22.96
CA ARG A 252 -6.09 6.08 23.99
C ARG A 252 -5.08 6.47 25.07
N GLN A 253 -5.21 7.68 25.62
CA GLN A 253 -4.39 8.12 26.74
C GLN A 253 -4.58 7.18 27.96
N PRO A 254 -3.53 6.86 28.74
CA PRO A 254 -3.63 5.88 29.83
C PRO A 254 -4.75 6.16 30.84
N ASN A 255 -5.04 7.44 31.10
CA ASN A 255 -6.02 7.88 32.09
C ASN A 255 -7.40 8.22 31.50
N GLN A 256 -7.57 8.13 30.18
CA GLN A 256 -8.84 8.43 29.52
C GLN A 256 -9.64 7.14 29.44
N SER A 257 -10.88 7.07 29.93
CA SER A 257 -11.79 5.94 29.78
C SER A 257 -12.28 5.78 28.32
N LEU A 258 -12.77 4.58 27.96
CA LEU A 258 -13.38 4.35 26.64
C LEU A 258 -14.59 5.27 26.41
N GLU A 259 -15.35 5.59 27.46
CA GLU A 259 -16.52 6.46 27.38
C GLU A 259 -16.12 7.92 27.14
N GLU A 260 -15.09 8.43 27.83
CA GLU A 260 -14.54 9.76 27.59
C GLU A 260 -13.99 9.90 26.17
N GLN A 261 -13.27 8.89 25.69
CA GLN A 261 -12.77 8.86 24.31
C GLN A 261 -13.92 8.90 23.30
N ARG A 262 -14.97 8.08 23.49
CA ARG A 262 -16.16 8.12 22.63
C ARG A 262 -16.82 9.50 22.61
N ARG A 263 -16.98 10.14 23.77
CA ARG A 263 -17.54 11.49 23.87
C ARG A 263 -16.68 12.55 23.17
N GLU A 264 -15.36 12.42 23.24
CA GLU A 264 -14.42 13.29 22.53
C GLU A 264 -14.57 13.16 21.00
N TYR A 265 -14.58 11.92 20.49
CA TYR A 265 -14.81 11.67 19.06
C TYR A 265 -16.22 12.10 18.62
N ASP A 266 -17.25 11.90 19.44
CA ASP A 266 -18.60 12.38 19.15
C ASP A 266 -18.65 13.91 19.03
N LEU A 267 -17.92 14.63 19.87
CA LEU A 267 -17.79 16.09 19.79
C LEU A 267 -17.03 16.51 18.54
N ILE A 268 -15.89 15.90 18.26
CA ILE A 268 -15.10 16.15 17.04
C ILE A 268 -15.96 15.92 15.79
N ASN A 269 -16.71 14.82 15.75
CA ASN A 269 -17.62 14.51 14.64
C ASN A 269 -18.76 15.52 14.50
N LYS A 270 -19.31 16.02 15.61
CA LYS A 270 -20.30 17.12 15.56
C LYS A 270 -19.71 18.41 15.00
N LEU A 271 -18.51 18.80 15.44
CA LEU A 271 -17.82 19.99 14.92
C LEU A 271 -17.50 19.85 13.44
N ASN A 272 -16.95 18.69 13.05
CA ASN A 272 -16.68 18.34 11.67
C ASN A 272 -17.94 18.39 10.80
N ALA A 273 -19.08 17.91 11.30
CA ALA A 273 -20.36 17.97 10.57
C ALA A 273 -20.86 19.39 10.39
N LEU A 274 -20.67 20.27 11.38
CA LEU A 274 -21.01 21.70 11.25
C LEU A 274 -20.13 22.38 10.19
N THR A 275 -18.82 22.16 10.23
CA THR A 275 -17.89 22.71 9.24
C THR A 275 -18.16 22.15 7.83
N ALA A 276 -18.53 20.87 7.72
CA ALA A 276 -18.92 20.26 6.45
C ALA A 276 -20.16 20.90 5.80
N VAL A 277 -21.10 21.42 6.60
CA VAL A 277 -22.26 22.18 6.10
C VAL A 277 -21.83 23.56 5.59
N GLU A 278 -20.88 24.19 6.26
CA GLU A 278 -20.36 25.51 5.87
C GLU A 278 -19.46 25.45 4.62
N TYR A 279 -18.68 24.37 4.48
CA TYR A 279 -17.73 24.16 3.39
C TYR A 279 -17.96 22.81 2.68
N PRO A 280 -19.09 22.61 1.99
CA PRO A 280 -19.45 21.33 1.39
C PRO A 280 -18.52 20.89 0.25
N GLU A 281 -17.85 21.84 -0.40
CA GLU A 281 -16.93 21.60 -1.52
C GLU A 281 -15.47 21.35 -1.08
N ASP A 282 -15.17 21.44 0.22
CA ASP A 282 -13.80 21.21 0.74
C ASP A 282 -13.50 19.69 0.86
N GLN A 283 -12.97 19.13 -0.23
CA GLN A 283 -12.60 17.71 -0.28
C GLN A 283 -11.47 17.34 0.69
N GLU A 284 -10.60 18.29 1.05
CA GLU A 284 -9.49 18.06 1.97
C GLU A 284 -10.02 17.87 3.40
N LEU A 285 -10.92 18.75 3.84
CA LEU A 285 -11.63 18.61 5.12
C LEU A 285 -12.37 17.28 5.20
N GLN A 286 -13.14 16.93 4.16
CA GLN A 286 -13.88 15.66 4.11
C GLN A 286 -12.93 14.44 4.16
N GLY A 287 -11.77 14.53 3.51
CA GLY A 287 -10.71 13.51 3.59
C GLY A 287 -10.16 13.35 5.00
N ARG A 288 -9.90 14.47 5.70
CA ARG A 288 -9.40 14.48 7.09
C ARG A 288 -10.42 13.88 8.07
N ILE A 289 -11.70 14.22 7.95
CA ILE A 289 -12.77 13.66 8.79
C ILE A 289 -12.78 12.13 8.70
N ARG A 290 -12.81 11.60 7.46
CA ARG A 290 -12.79 10.15 7.21
C ARG A 290 -11.53 9.47 7.75
N ALA A 291 -10.39 10.15 7.67
CA ALA A 291 -9.13 9.63 8.21
C ALA A 291 -9.18 9.47 9.73
N TYR A 292 -9.78 10.42 10.46
CA TYR A 292 -9.93 10.32 11.92
C TYR A 292 -10.90 9.22 12.35
N GLU A 293 -12.03 9.07 11.67
CA GLU A 293 -12.98 7.98 11.94
C GLU A 293 -12.37 6.59 11.66
N LEU A 294 -11.57 6.49 10.61
CA LEU A 294 -10.83 5.27 10.31
C LEU A 294 -9.79 5.00 11.41
N ALA A 295 -9.03 6.01 11.83
CA ALA A 295 -8.04 5.87 12.90
C ALA A 295 -8.68 5.35 14.20
N PHE A 296 -9.86 5.85 14.58
CA PHE A 296 -10.63 5.36 15.73
C PHE A 296 -10.99 3.87 15.61
N ARG A 297 -11.51 3.44 14.46
CA ARG A 297 -11.86 2.02 14.22
C ARG A 297 -10.63 1.11 14.21
N MET A 298 -9.53 1.60 13.66
CA MET A 298 -8.27 0.86 13.58
C MET A 298 -7.66 0.54 14.95
N GLN A 299 -7.94 1.33 16.00
CA GLN A 299 -7.41 1.09 17.35
C GLN A 299 -7.82 -0.28 17.90
N ALA A 300 -9.01 -0.77 17.53
CA ALA A 300 -9.49 -2.09 17.93
C ALA A 300 -9.09 -3.19 16.93
N ALA A 301 -9.18 -2.91 15.63
CA ALA A 301 -9.03 -3.94 14.60
C ALA A 301 -7.57 -4.30 14.26
N VAL A 302 -6.64 -3.35 14.32
CA VAL A 302 -5.24 -3.58 13.94
C VAL A 302 -4.50 -4.50 14.93
N PRO A 303 -4.61 -4.33 16.26
CA PRO A 303 -3.98 -5.24 17.22
C PRO A 303 -4.29 -6.72 16.94
N GLU A 304 -5.55 -7.05 16.63
CA GLU A 304 -5.94 -8.42 16.31
C GLU A 304 -5.29 -8.95 15.03
N ALA A 305 -5.03 -8.08 14.04
CA ALA A 305 -4.39 -8.48 12.79
C ALA A 305 -2.91 -8.85 12.98
N ILE A 306 -2.23 -8.25 13.96
CA ILE A 306 -0.79 -8.47 14.21
C ILE A 306 -0.48 -9.25 15.48
N ASP A 307 -1.48 -9.62 16.28
CA ASP A 307 -1.34 -10.55 17.39
C ASP A 307 -1.26 -12.00 16.86
N PHE A 308 -0.08 -12.58 16.99
CA PHE A 308 0.23 -13.95 16.55
C PHE A 308 0.07 -14.99 17.66
N SER A 309 -0.31 -14.61 18.88
CA SER A 309 -0.45 -15.54 20.01
C SER A 309 -1.44 -16.69 19.75
N ARG A 310 -2.39 -16.48 18.83
CA ARG A 310 -3.39 -17.46 18.41
C ARG A 310 -2.98 -18.31 17.19
N GLU A 311 -1.82 -18.05 16.59
CA GLU A 311 -1.33 -18.82 15.44
C GLU A 311 -0.67 -20.12 15.88
N THR A 312 -0.91 -21.20 15.13
CA THR A 312 -0.33 -22.51 15.44
C THR A 312 1.18 -22.48 15.30
N GLU A 313 1.89 -23.29 16.10
CA GLU A 313 3.35 -23.42 16.01
C GLU A 313 3.80 -23.82 14.59
N ALA A 314 3.06 -24.71 13.93
CA ALA A 314 3.31 -25.08 12.54
C ALA A 314 3.24 -23.87 11.58
N THR A 315 2.27 -22.98 11.76
CA THR A 315 2.17 -21.75 10.94
C THR A 315 3.30 -20.79 11.25
N GLN A 316 3.63 -20.60 12.53
CA GLN A 316 4.75 -19.75 12.92
C GLN A 316 6.08 -20.25 12.34
N ALA A 317 6.31 -21.57 12.38
CA ALA A 317 7.48 -22.20 11.77
C ALA A 317 7.48 -22.06 10.24
N LEU A 318 6.33 -22.20 9.57
CA LEU A 318 6.20 -22.01 8.12
C LEU A 318 6.62 -20.60 7.68
N TYR A 319 6.30 -19.58 8.48
CA TYR A 319 6.68 -18.20 8.23
C TYR A 319 8.09 -17.86 8.75
N GLY A 320 8.82 -18.80 9.36
CA GLY A 320 10.19 -18.58 9.87
C GLY A 320 10.25 -17.79 11.17
N LEU A 321 9.20 -17.80 12.01
CA LEU A 321 9.21 -17.07 13.29
C LEU A 321 10.14 -17.69 14.34
N ASN A 322 10.63 -18.90 14.09
CA ASN A 322 11.51 -19.68 14.97
C ASN A 322 13.01 -19.43 14.75
N ALA A 323 13.40 -18.60 13.78
CA ALA A 323 14.80 -18.25 13.52
C ALA A 323 15.00 -16.74 13.46
N ASP A 324 15.98 -16.22 14.19
CA ASP A 324 16.15 -14.77 14.39
C ASP A 324 16.31 -13.98 13.09
N ASN A 325 17.03 -14.53 12.11
CA ASN A 325 17.26 -13.90 10.81
C ASN A 325 16.01 -13.81 9.91
N THR A 326 15.03 -14.68 10.12
CA THR A 326 13.79 -14.71 9.32
C THR A 326 12.58 -14.21 10.09
N LYS A 327 12.65 -14.14 11.42
CA LYS A 327 11.54 -13.81 12.31
C LYS A 327 10.85 -12.50 11.96
N LEU A 328 11.61 -11.41 11.77
CA LEU A 328 11.01 -10.11 11.47
C LEU A 328 10.28 -10.11 10.11
N ALA A 329 10.92 -10.66 9.08
CA ALA A 329 10.32 -10.79 7.75
C ALA A 329 9.07 -11.69 7.79
N GLY A 330 9.17 -12.80 8.52
CA GLY A 330 8.10 -13.76 8.76
C GLY A 330 6.89 -13.13 9.45
N GLN A 331 7.11 -12.36 10.52
CA GLN A 331 6.05 -11.61 11.21
C GLN A 331 5.37 -10.62 10.28
N ARG A 332 6.11 -9.90 9.43
CA ARG A 332 5.54 -8.97 8.44
C ARG A 332 4.69 -9.73 7.41
N LEU A 333 5.17 -10.85 6.89
CA LEU A 333 4.43 -11.66 5.92
C LEU A 333 3.18 -12.30 6.53
N LEU A 334 3.25 -12.76 7.80
CA LEU A 334 2.11 -13.32 8.52
C LEU A 334 1.06 -12.24 8.84
N ALA A 335 1.49 -11.06 9.27
CA ALA A 335 0.61 -9.90 9.41
C ALA A 335 -0.06 -9.54 8.07
N ALA A 336 0.68 -9.58 6.96
CA ALA A 336 0.12 -9.30 5.65
C ALA A 336 -1.00 -10.29 5.27
N ARG A 337 -0.78 -11.60 5.49
CA ARG A 337 -1.83 -12.63 5.32
C ARG A 337 -3.07 -12.30 6.15
N ARG A 338 -2.87 -12.01 7.44
CA ARG A 338 -3.95 -11.72 8.39
C ARG A 338 -4.71 -10.43 8.04
N LEU A 339 -4.05 -9.42 7.47
CA LEU A 339 -4.68 -8.19 6.99
C LEU A 339 -5.54 -8.45 5.75
N VAL A 340 -5.05 -9.21 4.77
CA VAL A 340 -5.86 -9.53 3.58
C VAL A 340 -7.05 -10.44 3.91
N GLU A 341 -6.90 -11.37 4.86
CA GLU A 341 -8.01 -12.18 5.40
C GLU A 341 -9.10 -11.32 6.06
N ARG A 342 -8.73 -10.15 6.61
CA ARG A 342 -9.65 -9.16 7.20
C ARG A 342 -10.11 -8.09 6.21
N GLY A 343 -9.90 -8.32 4.91
CA GLY A 343 -10.44 -7.48 3.83
C GLY A 343 -9.58 -6.27 3.47
N VAL A 344 -8.32 -6.19 3.90
CA VAL A 344 -7.38 -5.19 3.34
C VAL A 344 -7.07 -5.54 1.90
N ARG A 345 -7.24 -4.59 0.98
CA ARG A 345 -7.07 -4.82 -0.46
C ARG A 345 -5.63 -4.75 -0.93
N PHE A 346 -4.82 -3.88 -0.35
CA PHE A 346 -3.43 -3.73 -0.76
C PHE A 346 -2.54 -3.68 0.48
N VAL A 347 -1.65 -4.64 0.61
CA VAL A 347 -0.65 -4.69 1.68
C VAL A 347 0.73 -4.65 1.05
N GLN A 348 1.48 -3.59 1.32
CA GLN A 348 2.87 -3.48 0.90
C GLN A 348 3.79 -3.89 2.04
N VAL A 349 4.67 -4.85 1.76
CA VAL A 349 5.54 -5.48 2.73
C VAL A 349 6.98 -5.20 2.35
N PHE A 350 7.70 -4.58 3.26
CA PHE A 350 9.15 -4.44 3.22
C PHE A 350 9.71 -5.47 4.21
N PRO A 351 10.22 -6.63 3.79
CA PRO A 351 10.59 -7.70 4.72
C PRO A 351 11.74 -7.34 5.66
N SER A 352 12.62 -6.44 5.22
CA SER A 352 13.80 -5.98 5.94
C SER A 352 13.93 -4.45 5.88
N PRO A 353 14.75 -3.83 6.74
CA PRO A 353 15.12 -2.42 6.60
C PRO A 353 15.81 -2.13 5.26
N TYR A 354 15.79 -0.85 4.86
CA TYR A 354 16.56 -0.36 3.71
C TYR A 354 18.04 -0.79 3.82
N GLY A 355 18.66 -1.13 2.68
CA GLY A 355 20.09 -1.45 2.61
C GLY A 355 20.39 -2.95 2.67
N VAL A 356 19.48 -3.77 3.21
CA VAL A 356 19.67 -5.23 3.31
C VAL A 356 19.76 -5.88 1.93
N TRP A 357 18.95 -5.41 0.97
CA TRP A 357 18.98 -5.90 -0.41
C TRP A 357 19.81 -5.01 -1.35
N ASP A 358 20.49 -3.98 -0.82
CA ASP A 358 21.27 -2.97 -1.56
C ASP A 358 22.71 -3.45 -1.85
N SER A 359 22.83 -4.71 -2.26
CA SER A 359 24.12 -5.39 -2.43
C SER A 359 24.66 -5.21 -3.84
N HIS A 360 25.56 -4.25 -4.02
CA HIS A 360 26.18 -3.94 -5.31
C HIS A 360 27.44 -4.77 -5.60
N GLN A 361 28.06 -5.35 -4.57
CA GLN A 361 29.28 -6.15 -4.64
C GLN A 361 29.27 -7.21 -3.54
N LYS A 362 30.14 -8.23 -3.66
CA LYS A 362 30.39 -9.25 -2.62
C LYS A 362 29.12 -9.97 -2.14
N LEU A 363 28.24 -10.33 -3.07
CA LEU A 363 26.97 -10.99 -2.75
C LEU A 363 27.15 -12.28 -1.94
N LYS A 364 28.21 -13.06 -2.24
CA LYS A 364 28.53 -14.28 -1.51
C LYS A 364 28.87 -14.02 -0.03
N ASP A 365 29.55 -12.91 0.25
CA ASP A 365 29.94 -12.53 1.61
C ASP A 365 28.75 -11.98 2.39
N ASN A 366 27.84 -11.29 1.70
CA ASN A 366 26.62 -10.74 2.31
C ASN A 366 25.61 -11.84 2.69
N ARG A 367 25.62 -12.98 1.99
CA ARG A 367 24.70 -14.12 2.22
C ARG A 367 24.70 -14.66 3.67
N PHE A 368 25.84 -14.63 4.35
CA PHE A 368 26.00 -15.25 5.68
C PHE A 368 25.85 -14.26 6.84
N LYS A 369 25.59 -12.98 6.55
CA LYS A 369 25.50 -11.92 7.55
C LYS A 369 24.06 -11.51 7.87
N THR A 370 23.08 -12.02 7.15
CA THR A 370 21.67 -11.60 7.23
C THR A 370 20.71 -12.71 7.65
#